data_AF-A0A0C9U0P0-F1
#
_entry.id   AF-A0A0C9U0P0-F1
#
_cell.length_a   1.000
_cell.length_b   1.000
_cell.length_c   1.000
_cell.angle_alpha   90.00
_cell.angle_beta   90.00
_cell.angle_gamma   90.00
#
_symmetry.space_group_name_H-M   'P 1'
#
loop_
_entity.id
_entity.type
_entity.pdbx_description
1 polymer ?
#
loop_
_entity_poly.entity_id
_entity_poly.type
_entity_poly.pdbx_seq_one_letter_code
_entity_poly.pdbx_strand_id
1 'polypeptide(L)'
;MVVKTEGSTSTIAIMMSFAALSWSAVLRIPSIRAPIDPTNVISYVLPLVVLSYFAVAVLAVTPKTHSLRVALWPLVALLALRAAISIDLSLDVPQRQHLNVELVSLMFIIATRTLEWTPQKEPLKRHIHPTGATPSIIMDAFGLAINLHGIRWDWSKGLCVPRKTRPSTYIRFAAYTILSASLHAFICGVLHSAVQSFSPDTFGSIIGGTIFDETLPFFLRYVRSSIITTQIASGMYCFFQTGYNLCIVPAVLILRQDPAQWSPAFERPQIFIFGGHPFSLVFGRVGGILGAFFVPAVLHHIILIPLNGRIELWRMTVSYVVYRITNHAFMYKKYTTLLGE
;
A
#
# COMPACT_ATOMS: atom_id res chain seq x y z
N MET A 1 24.06 -20.02 -48.12
CA MET A 1 24.12 -18.77 -47.33
C MET A 1 23.64 -19.12 -45.93
N VAL A 2 24.56 -19.31 -44.98
CA VAL A 2 24.27 -19.77 -43.61
C VAL A 2 24.09 -18.53 -42.73
N VAL A 3 22.87 -18.24 -42.31
CA VAL A 3 22.55 -17.13 -41.41
C VAL A 3 22.93 -17.54 -39.99
N LYS A 4 24.03 -16.98 -39.48
CA LYS A 4 24.52 -17.20 -38.12
C LYS A 4 23.70 -16.33 -37.16
N THR A 5 22.93 -16.96 -36.28
CA THR A 5 22.07 -16.31 -35.29
C THR A 5 22.86 -15.93 -34.03
N GLU A 6 23.39 -14.70 -33.99
CA GLU A 6 24.15 -14.16 -32.85
C GLU A 6 23.29 -13.64 -31.68
N GLY A 7 22.04 -14.09 -31.54
CA GLY A 7 21.09 -13.57 -30.54
C GLY A 7 21.02 -14.30 -29.19
N SER A 8 21.62 -15.49 -29.06
CA SER A 8 21.33 -16.38 -27.91
C SER A 8 22.26 -16.21 -26.69
N THR A 9 23.43 -15.60 -26.85
CA THR A 9 24.45 -15.54 -25.78
C THR A 9 24.18 -14.46 -24.73
N SER A 10 23.49 -13.37 -25.09
CA SER A 10 23.18 -12.28 -24.15
C SER A 10 22.19 -12.68 -23.05
N THR A 11 21.16 -13.46 -23.40
CA THR A 11 20.11 -13.87 -22.46
C THR A 11 20.62 -14.87 -21.41
N ILE A 12 21.53 -15.76 -21.80
CA ILE A 12 22.12 -16.76 -20.90
C ILE A 12 23.07 -16.10 -19.89
N ALA A 13 23.83 -15.08 -20.30
CA ALA A 13 24.70 -14.32 -19.41
C ALA A 13 23.92 -13.57 -18.33
N ILE A 14 22.74 -13.02 -18.66
CA ILE A 14 21.85 -12.35 -17.70
C ILE A 14 21.28 -13.35 -16.69
N MET A 15 20.87 -14.55 -17.11
CA MET A 15 20.34 -15.58 -16.20
C MET A 15 21.41 -16.16 -15.26
N MET A 16 22.65 -16.34 -15.72
CA MET A 16 23.74 -16.84 -14.87
C MET A 16 24.18 -15.84 -13.79
N SER A 17 24.04 -14.53 -14.04
CA SER A 17 24.34 -13.48 -13.05
C SER A 17 23.43 -13.53 -11.82
N PHE A 18 22.19 -14.01 -11.97
CA PHE A 18 21.27 -14.17 -10.84
C PHE A 18 21.60 -15.34 -9.92
N ALA A 19 22.16 -16.43 -10.45
CA ALA A 19 22.59 -17.58 -9.64
C ALA A 19 23.88 -17.28 -8.84
N ALA A 20 24.69 -16.32 -9.31
CA ALA A 20 25.92 -15.89 -8.66
C ALA A 20 25.71 -14.75 -7.63
N LEU A 21 24.47 -14.32 -7.39
CA LEU A 21 24.16 -13.41 -6.28
C LEU A 21 24.41 -14.13 -4.96
N SER A 22 25.65 -14.01 -4.48
CA SER A 22 26.04 -14.44 -3.15
C SER A 22 25.05 -13.86 -2.15
N TRP A 23 24.52 -14.69 -1.25
CA TRP A 23 23.67 -14.27 -0.14
C TRP A 23 24.27 -13.09 0.64
N SER A 24 25.61 -13.03 0.73
CA SER A 24 26.32 -11.90 1.34
C SER A 24 26.12 -10.58 0.59
N ALA A 25 26.02 -10.60 -0.74
CA ALA A 25 25.77 -9.42 -1.55
C ALA A 25 24.32 -8.93 -1.43
N VAL A 26 23.36 -9.84 -1.25
CA VAL A 26 21.95 -9.51 -1.04
C VAL A 26 21.72 -8.89 0.35
N LEU A 27 22.41 -9.41 1.37
CA LEU A 27 22.27 -8.96 2.76
C LEU A 27 23.18 -7.78 3.14
N ARG A 28 24.14 -7.41 2.29
CA ARG A 28 25.01 -6.25 2.53
C ARG A 28 24.18 -4.97 2.42
N ILE A 29 23.95 -4.32 3.56
CA ILE A 29 23.35 -2.99 3.63
C ILE A 29 24.36 -2.01 3.02
N PRO A 30 24.03 -1.33 1.91
CA PRO A 30 24.95 -0.35 1.34
C PRO A 30 25.05 0.85 2.30
N SER A 31 26.26 1.38 2.48
CA SER A 31 26.48 2.58 3.30
C SER A 31 25.85 3.83 2.68
N ILE A 32 25.66 3.84 1.36
CA ILE A 32 25.07 4.91 0.58
C ILE A 32 24.05 4.30 -0.37
N ARG A 33 22.85 4.86 -0.41
CA ARG A 33 21.79 4.43 -1.33
C ARG A 33 22.12 4.90 -2.75
N ALA A 34 21.79 4.10 -3.74
CA ALA A 34 21.98 4.43 -5.15
C ALA A 34 20.83 5.32 -5.64
N PRO A 35 21.10 6.40 -6.40
CA PRO A 35 20.07 7.28 -6.92
C PRO A 35 19.13 6.53 -7.85
N ILE A 36 17.87 6.96 -7.94
CA ILE A 36 16.96 6.41 -8.96
C ILE A 36 17.41 6.81 -10.36
N ASP A 37 17.95 5.82 -11.08
CA ASP A 37 18.25 5.90 -12.51
C ASP A 37 17.76 4.61 -13.21
N PRO A 38 17.64 4.58 -14.54
CA PRO A 38 17.15 3.41 -15.26
C PRO A 38 17.94 2.13 -14.97
N THR A 39 19.26 2.22 -14.78
CA THR A 39 20.13 1.08 -14.49
C THR A 39 19.82 0.49 -13.12
N ASN A 40 19.67 1.35 -12.10
CA ASN A 40 19.30 0.93 -10.75
C ASN A 40 17.86 0.40 -10.70
N VAL A 41 16.93 1.01 -11.44
CA VAL A 41 15.55 0.48 -11.56
C VAL A 41 15.57 -0.94 -12.15
N ILE A 42 16.33 -1.16 -13.22
CA ILE A 42 16.50 -2.49 -13.83
C ILE A 42 17.16 -3.47 -12.87
N SER A 43 18.12 -3.02 -12.07
CA SER A 43 18.91 -3.88 -11.18
C SER A 43 18.18 -4.26 -9.88
N TYR A 44 17.39 -3.34 -9.32
CA TYR A 44 16.78 -3.49 -8.00
C TYR A 44 15.26 -3.67 -8.05
N VAL A 45 14.55 -2.94 -8.93
CA VAL A 45 13.08 -2.94 -8.96
C VAL A 45 12.55 -4.01 -9.92
N LEU A 46 13.09 -4.11 -11.12
CA LEU A 46 12.60 -5.03 -12.14
C LEU A 46 12.61 -6.50 -11.69
N PRO A 47 13.66 -7.03 -11.04
CA PRO A 47 13.69 -8.43 -10.60
C PRO A 47 12.66 -8.72 -9.51
N LEU A 48 12.40 -7.72 -8.65
CA LEU A 48 11.35 -7.83 -7.66
C LEU A 48 9.97 -7.81 -8.31
N VAL A 49 9.67 -6.78 -9.10
CA VAL A 49 8.31 -6.53 -9.62
C VAL A 49 7.93 -7.55 -10.69
N VAL A 50 8.78 -7.72 -11.70
CA VAL A 50 8.46 -8.55 -12.87
C VAL A 50 8.77 -10.02 -12.61
N LEU A 51 9.94 -10.33 -12.07
CA LEU A 51 10.35 -11.74 -11.94
C LEU A 51 9.78 -12.41 -10.70
N SER A 52 9.64 -11.71 -9.60
CA SER A 52 9.30 -12.35 -8.32
C SER A 52 7.84 -12.14 -7.95
N TYR A 53 7.38 -10.89 -7.86
CA TYR A 53 6.01 -10.56 -7.46
C TYR A 53 4.98 -11.10 -8.47
N PHE A 54 5.16 -10.79 -9.76
CA PHE A 54 4.26 -11.28 -10.79
C PHE A 54 4.33 -12.80 -10.96
N ALA A 55 5.51 -13.42 -10.83
CA ALA A 55 5.60 -14.88 -10.86
C ALA A 55 4.86 -15.53 -9.70
N VAL A 56 4.97 -15.01 -8.47
CA VAL A 56 4.17 -15.52 -7.35
C VAL A 56 2.67 -15.35 -7.63
N ALA A 57 2.23 -14.25 -8.26
CA ALA A 57 0.84 -14.07 -8.67
C ALA A 57 0.39 -15.13 -9.69
N VAL A 58 1.21 -15.43 -10.70
CA VAL A 58 0.96 -16.52 -11.67
C VAL A 58 0.88 -17.86 -10.97
N LEU A 59 1.82 -18.15 -10.06
CA LEU A 59 1.80 -19.39 -9.29
C LEU A 59 0.55 -19.46 -8.41
N ALA A 60 0.12 -18.35 -7.80
CA ALA A 60 -1.04 -18.31 -6.91
C ALA A 60 -2.36 -18.64 -7.59
N VAL A 61 -2.50 -18.36 -8.88
CA VAL A 61 -3.69 -18.71 -9.67
C VAL A 61 -3.56 -20.07 -10.39
N THR A 62 -2.37 -20.68 -10.39
CA THR A 62 -2.10 -21.95 -11.07
C THR A 62 -2.24 -23.14 -10.09
N PRO A 63 -2.90 -24.24 -10.47
CA PRO A 63 -3.03 -25.40 -9.60
C PRO A 63 -1.68 -26.10 -9.34
N LYS A 64 -1.56 -26.76 -8.18
CA LYS A 64 -0.41 -27.60 -7.79
C LYS A 64 0.95 -26.87 -7.67
N THR A 65 0.95 -25.56 -7.44
CA THR A 65 2.16 -24.72 -7.31
C THR A 65 2.52 -24.34 -5.87
N HIS A 66 1.83 -24.90 -4.86
CA HIS A 66 2.01 -24.52 -3.45
C HIS A 66 3.48 -24.55 -3.01
N SER A 67 4.19 -25.66 -3.27
CA SER A 67 5.60 -25.79 -2.91
C SER A 67 6.50 -24.75 -3.57
N LEU A 68 6.22 -24.37 -4.82
CA LEU A 68 6.97 -23.33 -5.53
C LEU A 68 6.76 -21.95 -4.92
N ARG A 69 5.53 -21.63 -4.49
CA ARG A 69 5.25 -20.37 -3.78
C ARG A 69 6.00 -20.28 -2.46
N VAL A 70 5.96 -21.35 -1.66
CA VAL A 70 6.67 -21.44 -0.38
C VAL A 70 8.18 -21.28 -0.58
N ALA A 71 8.75 -21.93 -1.60
CA ALA A 71 10.17 -21.81 -1.92
C ALA A 71 10.55 -20.41 -2.44
N LEU A 72 9.68 -19.74 -3.20
CA LEU A 72 9.96 -18.45 -3.82
C LEU A 72 9.77 -17.25 -2.87
N TRP A 73 8.92 -17.38 -1.85
CA TRP A 73 8.61 -16.27 -0.95
C TRP A 73 9.83 -15.64 -0.24
N PRO A 74 10.78 -16.40 0.33
CA PRO A 74 11.97 -15.81 0.95
C PRO A 74 12.77 -14.94 -0.03
N LEU A 75 12.87 -15.36 -1.30
CA LEU A 75 13.54 -14.58 -2.34
C LEU A 75 12.81 -13.26 -2.61
N VAL A 76 11.48 -13.28 -2.69
CA VAL A 76 10.66 -12.06 -2.88
C VAL A 76 10.88 -11.09 -1.72
N ALA A 77 10.84 -11.59 -0.48
CA ALA A 77 11.04 -10.77 0.71
C ALA A 77 12.43 -10.13 0.75
N LEU A 78 13.47 -10.88 0.37
CA LEU A 78 14.85 -10.38 0.29
C LEU A 78 15.03 -9.34 -0.81
N LEU A 79 14.45 -9.56 -2.00
CA LEU A 79 14.49 -8.59 -3.09
C LEU A 79 13.73 -7.31 -2.73
N ALA A 80 12.60 -7.42 -2.03
CA ALA A 80 11.84 -6.29 -1.52
C ALA A 80 12.66 -5.50 -0.49
N LEU A 81 13.28 -6.18 0.48
CA LEU A 81 14.17 -5.55 1.45
C LEU A 81 15.34 -4.85 0.76
N ARG A 82 15.99 -5.53 -0.19
CA ARG A 82 17.13 -4.98 -0.94
C ARG A 82 16.74 -3.71 -1.69
N ALA A 83 15.64 -3.73 -2.44
CA ALA A 83 15.15 -2.54 -3.14
C ALA A 83 14.87 -1.38 -2.17
N ALA A 84 14.26 -1.67 -1.01
CA ALA A 84 13.93 -0.68 0.01
C ALA A 84 15.15 0.01 0.64
N ILE A 85 16.25 -0.73 0.84
CA ILE A 85 17.47 -0.21 1.46
C ILE A 85 18.50 0.31 0.45
N SER A 86 18.42 -0.10 -0.82
CA SER A 86 19.42 0.24 -1.84
C SER A 86 19.07 1.42 -2.71
N ILE A 87 17.80 1.78 -2.88
CA ILE A 87 17.39 2.88 -3.77
C ILE A 87 17.11 4.15 -2.98
N ASP A 88 17.59 5.27 -3.53
CA ASP A 88 17.24 6.63 -3.12
C ASP A 88 16.31 7.29 -4.15
N LEU A 89 15.06 7.53 -3.75
CA LEU A 89 14.07 8.30 -4.50
C LEU A 89 14.18 9.81 -4.25
N SER A 90 15.04 10.26 -3.33
CA SER A 90 15.17 11.68 -2.97
C SER A 90 15.74 12.53 -4.10
N LEU A 91 16.45 11.92 -5.07
CA LEU A 91 17.18 12.62 -6.12
C LEU A 91 18.16 13.66 -5.56
N ASP A 92 18.82 13.32 -4.43
CA ASP A 92 19.69 14.21 -3.66
C ASP A 92 19.01 15.50 -3.16
N VAL A 93 17.67 15.54 -3.15
CA VAL A 93 16.89 16.65 -2.60
C VAL A 93 16.42 16.27 -1.19
N PRO A 94 16.95 16.90 -0.11
CA PRO A 94 16.61 16.54 1.26
C PRO A 94 15.11 16.56 1.56
N GLN A 95 14.37 17.51 0.95
CA GLN A 95 12.92 17.64 1.10
C GLN A 95 12.15 16.44 0.53
N ARG A 96 12.76 15.65 -0.36
CA ARG A 96 12.17 14.46 -1.00
C ARG A 96 12.54 13.15 -0.32
N GLN A 97 13.26 13.18 0.81
CA GLN A 97 13.61 11.96 1.56
C GLN A 97 12.39 11.13 1.99
N HIS A 98 11.22 11.75 2.12
CA HIS A 98 9.96 11.05 2.40
C HIS A 98 9.61 10.00 1.32
N LEU A 99 10.03 10.19 0.07
CA LEU A 99 9.80 9.22 -1.01
C LEU A 99 10.49 7.88 -0.72
N ASN A 100 11.61 7.87 0.03
CA ASN A 100 12.24 6.62 0.47
C ASN A 100 11.37 5.83 1.45
N VAL A 101 10.60 6.54 2.29
CA VAL A 101 9.64 5.90 3.21
C VAL A 101 8.49 5.28 2.42
N GLU A 102 8.03 5.97 1.38
CA GLU A 102 7.02 5.44 0.45
C GLU A 102 7.52 4.19 -0.28
N LEU A 103 8.78 4.19 -0.75
CA LEU A 103 9.39 3.02 -1.36
C LEU A 103 9.43 1.83 -0.40
N VAL A 104 9.94 2.04 0.83
CA VAL A 104 9.98 1.00 1.87
C VAL A 104 8.58 0.43 2.13
N SER A 105 7.58 1.31 2.22
CA SER A 105 6.18 0.93 2.43
C SER A 105 5.64 0.09 1.26
N LEU A 106 5.96 0.47 0.02
CA LEU A 106 5.57 -0.28 -1.18
C LEU A 106 6.24 -1.67 -1.21
N MET A 107 7.53 -1.76 -0.90
CA MET A 107 8.24 -3.04 -0.82
C MET A 107 7.64 -3.95 0.26
N PHE A 108 7.27 -3.37 1.40
CA PHE A 108 6.59 -4.08 2.48
C PHE A 108 5.21 -4.62 2.03
N ILE A 109 4.41 -3.81 1.30
CA ILE A 109 3.14 -4.25 0.73
C ILE A 109 3.36 -5.45 -0.22
N ILE A 110 4.37 -5.40 -1.08
CA ILE A 110 4.69 -6.50 -2.01
C ILE A 110 5.04 -7.79 -1.22
N ALA A 111 5.90 -7.68 -0.21
CA ALA A 111 6.33 -8.82 0.59
C ALA A 111 5.17 -9.45 1.40
N THR A 112 4.31 -8.62 2.00
CA THR A 112 3.14 -9.08 2.77
C THR A 112 2.06 -9.66 1.87
N ARG A 113 1.81 -9.08 0.69
CA ARG A 113 0.86 -9.65 -0.28
C ARG A 113 1.28 -11.01 -0.79
N THR A 114 2.56 -11.20 -1.10
CA THR A 114 3.05 -12.51 -1.51
C THR A 114 3.05 -13.51 -0.34
N LEU A 115 3.28 -13.05 0.89
CA LEU A 115 3.11 -13.89 2.08
C LEU A 115 1.66 -14.39 2.23
N GLU A 116 0.66 -13.54 1.98
CA GLU A 116 -0.76 -13.90 2.03
C GLU A 116 -1.12 -15.01 1.02
N TRP A 117 -0.52 -14.97 -0.17
CA TRP A 117 -0.77 -15.95 -1.23
C TRP A 117 -0.01 -17.26 -1.06
N THR A 118 1.06 -17.26 -0.27
CA THR A 118 1.96 -18.41 -0.09
C THR A 118 1.31 -19.61 0.60
N PRO A 119 0.60 -19.47 1.73
CA PRO A 119 0.01 -20.60 2.45
C PRO A 119 -1.28 -21.14 1.83
N GLN A 120 -1.80 -20.51 0.77
CA GLN A 120 -3.04 -20.92 0.12
C GLN A 120 -2.86 -22.28 -0.57
N LYS A 121 -3.53 -23.33 -0.06
CA LYS A 121 -3.42 -24.69 -0.62
C LYS A 121 -4.04 -24.79 -2.01
N GLU A 122 -5.18 -24.13 -2.20
CA GLU A 122 -5.88 -24.07 -3.47
C GLU A 122 -5.42 -22.87 -4.31
N PRO A 123 -5.50 -22.95 -5.65
CA PRO A 123 -5.27 -21.79 -6.50
C PRO A 123 -6.36 -20.75 -6.24
N LEU A 124 -5.96 -19.49 -6.17
CA LEU A 124 -6.89 -18.37 -6.06
C LEU A 124 -7.72 -18.30 -7.34
N LYS A 125 -9.04 -18.34 -7.19
CA LYS A 125 -9.99 -18.33 -8.32
C LYS A 125 -10.74 -17.02 -8.40
N ARG A 126 -10.90 -16.52 -9.63
CA ARG A 126 -11.78 -15.40 -9.93
C ARG A 126 -13.21 -15.89 -10.14
N HIS A 127 -14.15 -15.35 -9.37
CA HIS A 127 -15.56 -15.73 -9.41
C HIS A 127 -16.31 -15.25 -10.66
N ILE A 128 -15.86 -14.17 -11.28
CA ILE A 128 -16.57 -13.52 -12.38
C ILE A 128 -15.62 -13.36 -13.55
N HIS A 129 -15.82 -14.19 -14.58
CA HIS A 129 -15.26 -13.99 -15.90
C HIS A 129 -16.31 -13.29 -16.78
N PRO A 130 -15.92 -12.33 -17.63
CA PRO A 130 -16.82 -11.81 -18.65
C PRO A 130 -17.37 -12.96 -19.49
N THR A 131 -18.67 -12.98 -19.75
CA THR A 131 -19.31 -14.02 -20.56
C THR A 131 -18.63 -14.09 -21.93
N GLY A 132 -18.04 -15.24 -22.27
CA GLY A 132 -17.31 -15.45 -23.53
C GLY A 132 -15.81 -15.12 -23.50
N ALA A 133 -15.27 -14.60 -22.39
CA ALA A 133 -13.82 -14.46 -22.24
C ALA A 133 -13.18 -15.83 -21.93
N THR A 134 -12.14 -16.20 -22.68
CA THR A 134 -11.31 -17.36 -22.34
C THR A 134 -10.55 -17.09 -21.04
N PRO A 135 -10.55 -18.02 -20.07
CA PRO A 135 -9.73 -17.89 -18.87
C PRO A 135 -8.27 -17.70 -19.26
N SER A 136 -7.64 -16.65 -18.75
CA SER A 136 -6.23 -16.35 -19.03
C SER A 136 -5.50 -16.20 -17.71
N ILE A 137 -4.62 -17.17 -17.43
CA ILE A 137 -3.76 -17.19 -16.24
C ILE A 137 -2.98 -15.87 -16.10
N ILE A 138 -2.49 -15.33 -17.22
CA ILE A 138 -1.72 -14.08 -17.22
C ILE A 138 -2.62 -12.89 -16.82
N MET A 139 -3.83 -12.81 -17.35
CA MET A 139 -4.77 -11.74 -17.02
C MET A 139 -5.28 -11.84 -15.58
N ASP A 140 -5.50 -13.06 -15.08
CA ASP A 140 -5.87 -13.29 -13.69
C ASP A 140 -4.72 -12.97 -12.74
N ALA A 141 -3.49 -13.38 -13.05
CA ALA A 141 -2.30 -13.01 -12.28
C ALA A 141 -2.07 -11.50 -12.27
N PHE A 142 -2.26 -10.82 -13.41
CA PHE A 142 -2.20 -9.37 -13.49
C PHE A 142 -3.29 -8.72 -12.65
N GLY A 143 -4.53 -9.22 -12.76
CA GLY A 143 -5.64 -8.82 -11.92
C GLY A 143 -5.34 -9.01 -10.43
N LEU A 144 -4.70 -10.11 -10.04
CA LEU A 144 -4.31 -10.40 -8.66
C LEU A 144 -3.22 -9.44 -8.17
N ALA A 145 -2.21 -9.18 -9.00
CA ALA A 145 -1.08 -8.32 -8.70
C ALA A 145 -1.47 -6.85 -8.49
N ILE A 146 -2.47 -6.35 -9.23
CA ILE A 146 -2.93 -4.95 -9.13
C ILE A 146 -4.13 -4.77 -8.18
N ASN A 147 -4.89 -5.82 -7.89
CA ASN A 147 -6.12 -5.73 -7.11
C ASN A 147 -5.83 -5.79 -5.60
N LEU A 148 -5.72 -4.61 -5.00
CA LEU A 148 -5.47 -4.48 -3.57
C LEU A 148 -6.64 -4.92 -2.67
N HIS A 149 -7.86 -5.12 -3.20
CA HIS A 149 -9.02 -5.47 -2.37
C HIS A 149 -9.41 -6.94 -2.41
N GLY A 150 -8.91 -7.70 -3.39
CA GLY A 150 -9.37 -9.08 -3.59
C GLY A 150 -10.81 -9.19 -4.08
N ILE A 151 -11.49 -8.10 -4.46
CA ILE A 151 -12.87 -8.17 -4.95
C ILE A 151 -12.92 -9.09 -6.15
N ARG A 152 -13.89 -10.02 -6.15
CA ARG A 152 -14.12 -11.08 -7.15
C ARG A 152 -13.20 -12.29 -7.04
N TRP A 153 -12.33 -12.34 -6.04
CA TRP A 153 -11.57 -13.53 -5.72
C TRP A 153 -12.30 -14.38 -4.68
N ASP A 154 -12.07 -15.68 -4.70
CA ASP A 154 -12.61 -16.64 -3.75
C ASP A 154 -12.37 -16.32 -2.27
N TRP A 155 -11.24 -15.72 -1.94
CA TRP A 155 -10.93 -15.25 -0.59
C TRP A 155 -11.72 -14.00 -0.17
N SER A 156 -12.43 -13.33 -1.10
CA SER A 156 -13.30 -12.18 -0.80
C SER A 156 -14.72 -12.55 -0.38
N LYS A 157 -15.05 -13.85 -0.24
CA LYS A 157 -16.38 -14.29 0.21
C LYS A 157 -16.71 -13.69 1.58
N GLY A 158 -17.81 -12.94 1.63
CA GLY A 158 -18.26 -12.25 2.84
C GLY A 158 -17.70 -10.84 3.03
N LEU A 159 -16.82 -10.35 2.16
CA LEU A 159 -16.42 -8.94 2.17
C LEU A 159 -17.59 -8.07 1.72
N CYS A 160 -17.84 -6.99 2.47
CA CYS A 160 -18.80 -5.97 2.08
C CYS A 160 -18.28 -5.25 0.83
N VAL A 161 -18.88 -5.53 -0.32
CA VAL A 161 -18.51 -4.89 -1.58
C VAL A 161 -19.23 -3.54 -1.67
N PRO A 162 -18.49 -2.45 -1.91
CA PRO A 162 -19.10 -1.14 -2.08
C PRO A 162 -20.15 -1.10 -3.18
N ARG A 163 -21.35 -0.59 -2.88
CA ARG A 163 -22.42 -0.29 -3.81
C ARG A 163 -21.87 0.55 -4.95
N LYS A 164 -22.19 0.14 -6.16
CA LYS A 164 -21.79 0.82 -7.39
C LYS A 164 -22.49 2.17 -7.48
N THR A 165 -21.73 3.25 -7.30
CA THR A 165 -22.19 4.65 -7.46
C THR A 165 -21.68 5.29 -8.76
N ARG A 166 -20.75 4.63 -9.46
CA ARG A 166 -20.07 5.16 -10.65
C ARG A 166 -20.86 4.93 -11.95
N PRO A 167 -20.73 5.81 -12.95
CA PRO A 167 -21.34 5.62 -14.27
C PRO A 167 -20.96 4.29 -14.91
N SER A 168 -21.86 3.71 -15.71
CA SER A 168 -21.60 2.45 -16.43
C SER A 168 -20.86 2.64 -17.76
N THR A 169 -20.95 3.82 -18.39
CA THR A 169 -20.33 4.07 -19.70
C THR A 169 -18.84 4.39 -19.56
N TYR A 170 -18.00 3.81 -20.43
CA TYR A 170 -16.54 3.90 -20.37
C TYR A 170 -16.01 5.34 -20.25
N ILE A 171 -16.46 6.24 -21.14
CA ILE A 171 -15.98 7.63 -21.18
C ILE A 171 -16.38 8.39 -19.91
N ARG A 172 -17.64 8.28 -19.48
CA ARG A 172 -18.10 8.96 -18.26
C ARG A 172 -17.43 8.39 -17.01
N PHE A 173 -17.20 7.09 -16.98
CA PHE A 173 -16.49 6.43 -15.89
C PHE A 173 -15.03 6.91 -15.80
N ALA A 174 -14.32 6.95 -16.94
CA ALA A 174 -12.94 7.43 -16.99
C ALA A 174 -12.84 8.90 -16.57
N ALA A 175 -13.70 9.77 -17.12
CA ALA A 175 -13.77 11.19 -16.75
C ALA A 175 -14.06 11.37 -15.25
N TYR A 176 -15.05 10.64 -14.70
CA TYR A 176 -15.35 10.65 -13.27
C TYR A 176 -14.14 10.20 -12.43
N THR A 177 -13.44 9.16 -12.86
CA THR A 177 -12.28 8.61 -12.14
C THR A 177 -11.11 9.58 -12.13
N ILE A 178 -10.83 10.24 -13.26
CA ILE A 178 -9.80 11.29 -13.36
C ILE A 178 -10.16 12.48 -12.47
N LEU A 179 -11.39 12.98 -12.57
CA LEU A 179 -11.86 14.09 -11.72
C LEU A 179 -11.76 13.74 -10.24
N SER A 180 -12.17 12.52 -9.88
CA SER A 180 -12.05 12.02 -8.52
C SER A 180 -10.59 11.94 -8.06
N ALA A 181 -9.68 11.42 -8.89
CA ALA A 181 -8.24 11.39 -8.59
C ALA A 181 -7.69 12.80 -8.36
N SER A 182 -8.00 13.75 -9.25
CA SER A 182 -7.56 15.14 -9.13
C SER A 182 -8.10 15.82 -7.87
N LEU A 183 -9.36 15.60 -7.53
CA LEU A 183 -9.97 16.14 -6.31
C LEU A 183 -9.30 15.58 -5.05
N HIS A 184 -9.08 14.26 -4.98
CA HIS A 184 -8.40 13.66 -3.83
C HIS A 184 -6.93 14.09 -3.74
N ALA A 185 -6.23 14.22 -4.87
CA ALA A 185 -4.87 14.74 -4.90
C ALA A 185 -4.81 16.19 -4.37
N PHE A 186 -5.75 17.04 -4.80
CA PHE A 186 -5.87 18.42 -4.33
C PHE A 186 -6.14 18.47 -2.82
N ILE A 187 -7.13 17.72 -2.32
CA ILE A 187 -7.44 17.65 -0.89
C ILE A 187 -6.24 17.13 -0.09
N CYS A 188 -5.55 16.10 -0.59
CA CYS A 188 -4.34 15.58 0.02
C CYS A 188 -3.26 16.65 0.15
N GLY A 189 -3.05 17.47 -0.90
CA GLY A 189 -2.13 18.61 -0.87
C GLY A 189 -2.52 19.64 0.19
N VAL A 190 -3.80 20.02 0.26
CA VAL A 190 -4.31 20.96 1.27
C VAL A 190 -4.11 20.43 2.68
N LEU A 191 -4.44 19.15 2.94
CA LEU A 191 -4.26 18.51 4.24
C LEU A 191 -2.78 18.42 4.63
N HIS A 192 -1.91 18.11 3.67
CA HIS A 192 -0.46 18.08 3.90
C HIS A 192 0.08 19.46 4.29
N SER A 193 -0.29 20.51 3.56
CA SER A 193 0.08 21.90 3.89
C SER A 193 -0.46 22.33 5.25
N ALA A 194 -1.67 21.91 5.61
CA ALA A 194 -2.24 22.18 6.94
C ALA A 194 -1.45 21.48 8.06
N VAL A 195 -1.06 20.21 7.87
CA VAL A 195 -0.22 19.49 8.85
C VAL A 195 1.13 20.19 9.03
N GLN A 196 1.75 20.63 7.93
CA GLN A 196 3.01 21.38 7.98
C GLN A 196 2.88 22.71 8.75
N SER A 197 1.75 23.41 8.60
CA SER A 197 1.55 24.69 9.33
C SER A 197 1.35 24.50 10.83
N PHE A 198 0.87 23.33 11.28
CA PHE A 198 0.77 23.03 12.72
C PHE A 198 2.11 22.76 13.39
N SER A 199 3.14 22.34 12.65
CA SER A 199 4.45 22.02 13.23
C SER A 199 5.57 22.11 12.17
N PRO A 200 5.94 23.33 11.73
CA PRO A 200 6.91 23.51 10.66
C PRO A 200 8.26 22.88 11.01
N ASP A 201 8.68 22.97 12.27
CA ASP A 201 9.93 22.38 12.74
C ASP A 201 9.91 20.85 12.79
N THR A 202 8.73 20.23 12.85
CA THR A 202 8.59 18.77 12.88
C THR A 202 8.40 18.19 11.49
N PHE A 203 7.49 18.77 10.71
CA PHE A 203 7.07 18.22 9.41
C PHE A 203 7.81 18.84 8.23
N GLY A 204 8.46 19.99 8.42
CA GLY A 204 9.36 20.60 7.45
C GLY A 204 10.84 20.24 7.66
N SER A 205 11.19 19.63 8.80
CA SER A 205 12.56 19.24 9.13
C SER A 205 12.88 17.81 8.73
N ILE A 206 14.08 17.61 8.16
CA ILE A 206 14.65 16.29 7.86
C ILE A 206 14.99 15.47 9.12
N ILE A 207 15.15 16.13 10.26
CA ILE A 207 15.44 15.47 11.55
C ILE A 207 14.18 14.76 12.08
N GLY A 208 13.00 15.20 11.62
CA GLY A 208 11.72 14.84 12.19
C GLY A 208 11.51 15.50 13.55
N GLY A 209 10.48 15.06 14.26
CA GLY A 209 10.14 15.59 15.58
C GLY A 209 8.93 14.91 16.19
N THR A 210 8.54 15.39 17.35
CA THR A 210 7.34 14.93 18.05
C THR A 210 6.14 15.78 17.65
N ILE A 211 4.97 15.15 17.45
CA ILE A 211 3.72 15.88 17.21
C ILE A 211 3.15 16.52 18.49
N PHE A 212 3.75 16.22 19.64
CA PHE A 212 3.46 16.83 20.93
C PHE A 212 4.36 18.04 21.14
N ASP A 213 3.76 19.22 21.27
CA ASP A 213 4.49 20.43 21.64
C ASP A 213 4.55 20.58 23.15
N GLU A 214 5.76 20.47 23.69
CA GLU A 214 6.02 20.53 25.12
C GLU A 214 5.80 21.93 25.71
N THR A 215 5.80 22.98 24.89
CA THR A 215 5.53 24.36 25.31
C THR A 215 4.05 24.61 25.60
N LEU A 216 3.15 23.78 25.06
CA LEU A 216 1.72 23.89 25.30
C LEU A 216 1.30 23.22 26.62
N PRO A 217 0.30 23.78 27.33
CA PRO A 217 -0.37 23.10 28.44
C PRO A 217 -0.90 21.73 28.02
N PHE A 218 -1.01 20.82 29.00
CA PHE A 218 -1.38 19.42 28.79
C PHE A 218 -2.55 19.24 27.81
N PHE A 219 -3.69 19.89 28.05
CA PHE A 219 -4.87 19.73 27.20
C PHE A 219 -4.64 20.22 25.75
N LEU A 220 -4.04 21.40 25.56
CA LEU A 220 -3.81 21.96 24.23
C LEU A 220 -2.81 21.14 23.41
N ARG A 221 -1.79 20.58 24.06
CA ARG A 221 -0.82 19.66 23.45
C ARG A 221 -1.50 18.46 22.81
N TYR A 222 -2.43 17.83 23.53
CA TYR A 222 -3.17 16.67 23.03
C TYR A 222 -4.22 17.03 21.99
N VAL A 223 -4.87 18.20 22.11
CA VAL A 223 -5.80 18.69 21.08
C VAL A 223 -5.06 18.91 19.76
N ARG A 224 -3.92 19.61 19.76
CA ARG A 224 -3.08 19.81 18.57
C ARG A 224 -2.63 18.49 17.96
N SER A 225 -2.09 17.57 18.76
CA SER A 225 -1.68 16.25 18.31
C SER A 225 -2.83 15.47 17.66
N SER A 226 -4.04 15.58 18.21
CA SER A 226 -5.24 14.93 17.66
C SER A 226 -5.66 15.53 16.31
N ILE A 227 -5.59 16.85 16.16
CA ILE A 227 -5.89 17.54 14.89
C ILE A 227 -4.91 17.09 13.82
N ILE A 228 -3.60 17.13 14.12
CA ILE A 228 -2.53 16.67 13.23
C ILE A 228 -2.78 15.21 12.82
N THR A 229 -3.03 14.33 13.79
CA THR A 229 -3.29 12.90 13.53
C THR A 229 -4.53 12.71 12.65
N THR A 230 -5.58 13.49 12.88
CA THR A 230 -6.80 13.51 12.05
C THR A 230 -6.47 13.85 10.60
N GLN A 231 -5.74 14.93 10.40
CA GLN A 231 -5.40 15.43 9.07
C GLN A 231 -4.49 14.46 8.32
N ILE A 232 -3.51 13.86 9.00
CA ILE A 232 -2.66 12.81 8.42
C ILE A 232 -3.51 11.61 7.99
N ALA A 233 -4.40 11.11 8.85
CA ALA A 233 -5.27 9.98 8.51
C ALA A 233 -6.19 10.29 7.31
N SER A 234 -6.78 11.49 7.26
CA SER A 234 -7.55 11.96 6.11
C SER A 234 -6.69 12.11 4.85
N GLY A 235 -5.46 12.60 4.99
CA GLY A 235 -4.50 12.72 3.90
C GLY A 235 -4.13 11.37 3.31
N MET A 236 -3.86 10.37 4.15
CA MET A 236 -3.60 8.99 3.73
C MET A 236 -4.79 8.39 2.98
N TYR A 237 -6.02 8.61 3.46
CA TYR A 237 -7.22 8.19 2.73
C TYR A 237 -7.26 8.80 1.33
N CYS A 238 -7.06 10.11 1.21
CA CYS A 238 -7.02 10.80 -0.08
C CYS A 238 -5.91 10.27 -0.98
N PHE A 239 -4.71 10.04 -0.44
CA PHE A 239 -3.57 9.48 -1.15
C PHE A 239 -3.88 8.10 -1.75
N PHE A 240 -4.39 7.16 -0.93
CA PHE A 240 -4.76 5.83 -1.43
C PHE A 240 -5.87 5.88 -2.47
N GLN A 241 -6.87 6.75 -2.27
CA GLN A 241 -7.97 6.90 -3.21
C GLN A 241 -7.51 7.50 -4.55
N THR A 242 -6.56 8.43 -4.52
CA THR A 242 -5.89 8.96 -5.72
C THR A 242 -5.14 7.86 -6.45
N GLY A 243 -4.25 7.13 -5.76
CA GLY A 243 -3.48 6.03 -6.36
C GLY A 243 -4.37 4.97 -6.99
N TYR A 244 -5.43 4.55 -6.29
CA TYR A 244 -6.40 3.59 -6.81
C TYR A 244 -7.09 4.09 -8.09
N ASN A 245 -7.56 5.34 -8.10
CA ASN A 245 -8.19 5.92 -9.29
C ASN A 245 -7.21 6.05 -10.46
N LEU A 246 -5.95 6.41 -10.20
CA LEU A 246 -4.91 6.48 -11.24
C LEU A 246 -4.61 5.10 -11.84
N CYS A 247 -4.65 4.02 -11.07
CA CYS A 247 -4.49 2.66 -11.59
C CYS A 247 -5.69 2.20 -12.43
N ILE A 248 -6.90 2.62 -12.08
CA ILE A 248 -8.13 2.25 -12.82
C ILE A 248 -8.13 2.82 -14.25
N VAL A 249 -7.69 4.06 -14.42
CA VAL A 249 -7.74 4.77 -15.72
C VAL A 249 -7.08 3.96 -16.85
N PRO A 250 -5.79 3.55 -16.75
CA PRO A 250 -5.17 2.73 -17.79
C PRO A 250 -5.81 1.33 -17.88
N ALA A 251 -6.27 0.75 -16.77
CA ALA A 251 -6.94 -0.55 -16.81
C ALA A 251 -8.24 -0.53 -17.63
N VAL A 252 -9.02 0.56 -17.54
CA VAL A 252 -10.27 0.71 -18.29
C VAL A 252 -10.03 1.23 -19.71
N LEU A 253 -9.13 2.20 -19.90
CA LEU A 253 -8.89 2.82 -21.21
C LEU A 253 -8.00 1.97 -22.12
N ILE A 254 -6.91 1.42 -21.59
CA ILE A 254 -5.90 0.68 -22.37
C ILE A 254 -6.23 -0.80 -22.37
N LEU A 255 -6.45 -1.39 -21.18
CA LEU A 255 -6.71 -2.83 -21.04
C LEU A 255 -8.18 -3.21 -21.26
N ARG A 256 -9.04 -2.23 -21.56
CA ARG A 256 -10.47 -2.41 -21.86
C ARG A 256 -11.22 -3.22 -20.80
N GLN A 257 -10.81 -3.12 -19.54
CA GLN A 257 -11.51 -3.78 -18.45
C GLN A 257 -12.88 -3.13 -18.22
N ASP A 258 -13.88 -3.94 -17.88
CA ASP A 258 -15.24 -3.45 -17.62
C ASP A 258 -15.25 -2.48 -16.41
N PRO A 259 -15.80 -1.26 -16.53
CA PRO A 259 -15.95 -0.32 -15.42
C PRO A 259 -16.67 -0.91 -14.19
N ALA A 260 -17.56 -1.89 -14.38
CA ALA A 260 -18.23 -2.59 -13.29
C ALA A 260 -17.28 -3.42 -12.41
N GLN A 261 -16.05 -3.67 -12.86
CA GLN A 261 -15.02 -4.37 -12.09
C GLN A 261 -14.35 -3.50 -11.04
N TRP A 262 -14.49 -2.19 -11.15
CA TRP A 262 -13.75 -1.21 -10.36
C TRP A 262 -14.70 -0.42 -9.45
N SER A 263 -15.18 -1.08 -8.39
CA SER A 263 -15.92 -0.41 -7.31
C SER A 263 -15.04 0.63 -6.63
N PRO A 264 -15.60 1.63 -5.93
CA PRO A 264 -14.82 2.51 -5.06
C PRO A 264 -13.94 1.67 -4.11
N ALA A 265 -12.70 2.12 -3.85
CA ALA A 265 -11.84 1.47 -2.87
C ALA A 265 -12.47 1.57 -1.47
N PHE A 266 -13.06 2.73 -1.17
CA PHE A 266 -13.72 2.98 0.09
C PHE A 266 -15.16 3.43 -0.15
N GLU A 267 -16.12 2.76 0.49
CA GLU A 267 -17.53 3.16 0.46
C GLU A 267 -17.86 4.19 1.55
N ARG A 268 -17.12 4.07 2.67
CA ARG A 268 -17.08 4.91 3.86
C ARG A 268 -15.63 4.83 4.39
N PRO A 269 -15.16 5.74 5.26
CA PRO A 269 -13.85 5.58 5.91
C PRO A 269 -13.83 4.31 6.78
N GLN A 270 -13.50 3.17 6.19
CA GLN A 270 -13.48 1.83 6.79
C GLN A 270 -12.09 1.51 7.37
N ILE A 271 -11.50 2.44 8.13
CA ILE A 271 -10.24 2.25 8.87
C ILE A 271 -10.33 1.08 9.89
N PHE A 272 -11.53 0.51 10.08
CA PHE A 272 -11.86 -0.48 11.10
C PHE A 272 -11.38 -1.92 10.86
N ILE A 273 -11.03 -2.35 9.64
CA ILE A 273 -11.09 -3.79 9.33
C ILE A 273 -9.87 -4.57 9.84
N PHE A 274 -8.63 -4.10 9.65
CA PHE A 274 -7.44 -4.94 9.87
C PHE A 274 -7.05 -5.14 11.34
N GLY A 275 -7.26 -4.13 12.17
CA GLY A 275 -7.03 -4.28 13.61
C GLY A 275 -8.31 -4.31 14.43
N GLY A 276 -9.41 -3.76 13.90
CA GLY A 276 -10.62 -3.62 14.67
C GLY A 276 -11.39 -4.91 14.82
N HIS A 277 -11.49 -5.76 13.81
CA HIS A 277 -12.22 -7.00 13.98
C HIS A 277 -11.66 -7.92 15.10
N PRO A 278 -10.36 -8.27 15.14
CA PRO A 278 -9.85 -9.18 16.17
C PRO A 278 -9.97 -8.58 17.57
N PHE A 279 -9.66 -7.30 17.76
CA PHE A 279 -9.83 -6.65 19.06
C PHE A 279 -11.31 -6.44 19.40
N SER A 280 -12.19 -6.31 18.42
CA SER A 280 -13.64 -6.19 18.67
C SER A 280 -14.25 -7.48 19.19
N LEU A 281 -13.67 -8.63 18.88
CA LEU A 281 -14.10 -9.91 19.44
C LEU A 281 -13.76 -10.00 20.93
N VAL A 282 -12.62 -9.43 21.34
CA VAL A 282 -12.12 -9.52 22.73
C VAL A 282 -12.69 -8.41 23.62
N PHE A 283 -12.72 -7.16 23.15
CA PHE A 283 -13.10 -6.00 23.98
C PHE A 283 -14.32 -5.25 23.41
N GLY A 284 -15.14 -5.92 22.60
CA GLY A 284 -16.34 -5.33 22.00
C GLY A 284 -16.02 -4.11 21.14
N ARG A 285 -16.96 -3.16 21.05
CA ARG A 285 -16.75 -1.95 20.25
C ARG A 285 -15.47 -1.22 20.64
N VAL A 286 -15.14 -1.04 21.92
CA VAL A 286 -13.91 -0.32 22.32
C VAL A 286 -12.65 -0.99 21.77
N GLY A 287 -12.59 -2.33 21.85
CA GLY A 287 -11.51 -3.11 21.26
C GLY A 287 -11.38 -2.89 19.77
N GLY A 288 -12.50 -2.89 19.04
CA GLY A 288 -12.48 -2.70 17.60
C GLY A 288 -11.88 -1.38 17.14
N ILE A 289 -11.79 -0.41 18.02
CA ILE A 289 -11.10 0.83 17.73
C ILE A 289 -9.64 0.76 18.13
N LEU A 290 -9.36 0.28 19.34
CA LEU A 290 -7.99 0.15 19.80
C LEU A 290 -7.17 -0.68 18.82
N GLY A 291 -7.70 -1.82 18.37
CA GLY A 291 -7.03 -2.67 17.42
C GLY A 291 -6.80 -2.01 16.07
N ALA A 292 -7.82 -1.31 15.52
CA ALA A 292 -7.74 -0.64 14.22
C ALA A 292 -6.60 0.38 14.12
N PHE A 293 -6.15 0.93 15.25
CA PHE A 293 -5.02 1.85 15.32
C PHE A 293 -3.74 1.22 15.87
N PHE A 294 -3.85 0.25 16.78
CA PHE A 294 -2.70 -0.42 17.38
C PHE A 294 -1.89 -1.19 16.34
N VAL A 295 -2.56 -1.96 15.48
CA VAL A 295 -1.86 -2.77 14.46
C VAL A 295 -1.09 -1.88 13.48
N PRO A 296 -1.68 -0.82 12.89
CA PRO A 296 -0.91 0.12 12.07
C PRO A 296 0.18 0.87 12.85
N ALA A 297 -0.05 1.25 14.11
CA ALA A 297 0.96 1.95 14.91
C ALA A 297 2.21 1.09 15.16
N VAL A 298 2.00 -0.19 15.50
CA VAL A 298 3.09 -1.17 15.63
C VAL A 298 3.79 -1.35 14.29
N LEU A 299 3.04 -1.46 13.20
CA LEU A 299 3.59 -1.64 11.86
C LEU A 299 4.46 -0.44 11.44
N HIS A 300 3.96 0.78 11.61
CA HIS A 300 4.71 2.00 11.35
C HIS A 300 5.95 2.10 12.23
N HIS A 301 5.86 1.72 13.51
CA HIS A 301 7.01 1.71 14.40
C HIS A 301 8.09 0.74 13.90
N ILE A 302 7.74 -0.49 13.52
CA ILE A 302 8.67 -1.47 12.95
C ILE A 302 9.32 -0.93 11.66
N ILE A 303 8.54 -0.29 10.78
CA ILE A 303 9.04 0.28 9.52
C ILE A 303 9.97 1.47 9.76
N LEU A 304 9.72 2.27 10.80
CA LEU A 304 10.47 3.50 11.05
C LEU A 304 11.68 3.31 11.98
N ILE A 305 11.76 2.22 12.76
CA ILE A 305 12.93 1.89 13.58
C ILE A 305 14.23 1.91 12.75
N PRO A 306 14.33 1.24 11.58
CA PRO A 306 15.53 1.26 10.76
C PRO A 306 15.89 2.63 10.20
N LEU A 307 14.91 3.54 10.11
CA LEU A 307 15.08 4.83 9.46
C LEU A 307 15.55 5.93 10.43
N ASN A 308 15.14 5.88 11.70
CA ASN A 308 15.44 6.97 12.64
C ASN A 308 15.98 6.51 14.01
N GLY A 309 16.06 5.20 14.29
CA GLY A 309 16.70 4.60 15.47
C GLY A 309 16.16 5.02 16.86
N ARG A 310 15.23 5.98 16.95
CA ARG A 310 14.80 6.64 18.20
C ARG A 310 13.30 6.91 18.31
N ILE A 311 12.46 6.20 17.57
CA ILE A 311 11.00 6.38 17.69
C ILE A 311 10.49 5.53 18.85
N GLU A 312 9.72 6.10 19.77
CA GLU A 312 9.13 5.36 20.89
C GLU A 312 7.71 4.90 20.54
N LEU A 313 7.42 3.59 20.60
CA LEU A 313 6.12 2.98 20.23
C LEU A 313 4.91 3.59 20.96
N TRP A 314 5.09 3.96 22.22
CA TRP A 314 4.00 4.47 23.07
C TRP A 314 3.53 5.86 22.60
N ARG A 315 4.42 6.70 22.04
CA ARG A 315 4.06 8.03 21.53
C ARG A 315 3.11 7.94 20.34
N MET A 316 3.33 6.97 19.44
CA MET A 316 2.40 6.71 18.34
C MET A 316 1.05 6.20 18.85
N THR A 317 1.07 5.22 19.74
CA THR A 317 -0.16 4.57 20.25
C THR A 317 -1.08 5.57 20.98
N VAL A 318 -0.52 6.46 21.80
CA VAL A 318 -1.29 7.44 22.56
C VAL A 318 -1.95 8.49 21.65
N SER A 319 -1.24 9.00 20.64
CA SER A 319 -1.81 9.98 19.69
C SER A 319 -3.03 9.45 18.94
N TYR A 320 -3.02 8.17 18.56
CA TYR A 320 -4.15 7.53 17.91
C TYR A 320 -5.35 7.32 18.85
N VAL A 321 -5.12 7.05 20.14
CA VAL A 321 -6.21 6.90 21.12
C VAL A 321 -6.92 8.24 21.35
N VAL A 322 -6.16 9.34 21.49
CA VAL A 322 -6.73 10.68 21.73
C VAL A 322 -7.51 11.19 20.51
N TYR A 323 -7.02 10.97 19.28
CA TYR A 323 -7.73 11.26 18.01
C TYR A 323 -9.20 10.80 18.02
N ARG A 324 -9.46 9.67 18.66
CA ARG A 324 -10.77 9.02 18.62
C ARG A 324 -11.71 9.52 19.70
N ILE A 325 -11.21 9.92 20.87
CA ILE A 325 -12.03 10.58 21.91
C ILE A 325 -12.61 11.87 21.33
N THR A 326 -11.82 12.64 20.59
CA THR A 326 -12.24 13.89 19.94
C THR A 326 -13.23 13.66 18.79
N ASN A 327 -13.02 12.66 17.93
CA ASN A 327 -13.92 12.41 16.79
C ASN A 327 -15.22 11.66 17.16
N HIS A 328 -15.23 10.86 18.23
CA HIS A 328 -16.42 10.14 18.67
C HIS A 328 -17.48 11.10 19.26
N ALA A 329 -17.05 12.21 19.89
CA ALA A 329 -17.95 13.27 20.35
C ALA A 329 -18.68 13.98 19.19
N PHE A 330 -18.07 14.03 17.99
CA PHE A 330 -18.64 14.70 16.81
C PHE A 330 -19.62 13.79 16.04
N MET A 331 -19.34 12.49 15.95
CA MET A 331 -20.16 11.54 15.20
C MET A 331 -21.45 11.12 15.91
N TYR A 332 -21.48 11.12 17.26
CA TYR A 332 -22.69 10.76 18.01
C TYR A 332 -23.84 11.77 17.81
N LYS A 333 -23.52 13.05 17.64
CA LYS A 333 -24.53 14.11 17.44
C LYS A 333 -25.30 13.97 16.11
N LYS A 334 -24.70 13.29 15.11
CA LYS A 334 -25.31 13.06 13.79
C LYS A 334 -26.16 11.79 13.72
N TYR A 335 -25.92 10.81 14.59
CA TYR A 335 -26.71 9.57 14.64
C TYR A 335 -27.98 9.71 15.47
N THR A 336 -27.99 10.56 16.51
CA THR A 336 -29.20 10.85 17.29
C THR A 336 -30.23 11.72 16.54
N THR A 337 -29.80 12.49 15.53
CA THR A 337 -30.72 13.29 14.69
C THR A 337 -31.38 12.48 13.56
N LEU A 338 -30.81 11.34 13.18
CA LEU A 338 -31.33 10.51 12.07
C LEU A 338 -32.18 9.30 12.52
N LEU A 339 -32.27 9.07 13.83
CA LEU A 339 -33.08 8.00 14.44
C LEU A 339 -34.21 8.56 15.32
N GLY A 340 -34.43 9.87 15.25
CA GLY A 340 -35.49 10.59 15.98
C GLY A 340 -36.61 11.13 15.10
N GLU A 341 -36.73 10.63 13.86
CA GLU A 341 -37.89 10.85 12.96
C GLU A 341 -38.39 9.51 12.42
#